data_AF-A0A1H8HGF4-F1
#
_entry.id   AF-A0A1H8HGF4-F1
#
_cell.length_a   1.000
_cell.length_b   1.000
_cell.length_c   1.000
_cell.angle_alpha   90.00
_cell.angle_beta   90.00
_cell.angle_gamma   90.00
#
_symmetry.space_group_name_H-M   'P 1'
#
loop_
_entity.id
_entity.type
_entity.pdbx_description
1 polymer ?
#
loop_
_entity_poly.entity_id
_entity_poly.type
_entity_poly.pdbx_seq_one_letter_code
_entity_poly.pdbx_strand_id
1 'polypeptide(L)'
;MKLSAKQQQDQIMWLRLMMPANDDNTMPVKKPVAGGPAGSNKRDMFKCYLSYRQIVDLVDFLVSQESMTVRGKRKEHYEAARKAGYLTDKNGNELTFGGFTQYFAIAMTKRKSNGDTKAVIRHCRIVYNLSVEITAAIAGIDEKEASRIIYELAED
;
A
#
# COMPACT_ATOMS: atom_id res chain seq x y z
N MET A 1 19.91 16.95 -38.70
CA MET A 1 21.23 16.65 -38.12
C MET A 1 21.13 16.77 -36.60
N LYS A 2 21.59 15.78 -35.83
CA LYS A 2 21.57 15.81 -34.36
C LYS A 2 22.80 16.57 -33.87
N LEU A 3 22.60 17.51 -32.95
CA LEU A 3 23.70 18.24 -32.32
C LEU A 3 24.59 17.26 -31.55
N SER A 4 25.90 17.46 -31.62
CA SER A 4 26.84 16.69 -30.81
C SER A 4 26.64 17.00 -29.32
N ALA A 5 27.03 16.07 -28.45
CA ALA A 5 26.89 16.23 -26.99
C ALA A 5 27.51 17.53 -26.46
N LYS A 6 28.64 17.96 -27.06
CA LYS A 6 29.31 19.21 -26.71
C LYS A 6 28.46 20.44 -27.08
N GLN A 7 27.85 20.43 -28.26
CA GLN A 7 26.97 21.52 -28.71
C GLN A 7 25.70 21.63 -27.86
N GLN A 8 25.14 20.51 -27.39
CA GLN A 8 24.01 20.52 -26.47
C GLN A 8 24.38 21.12 -25.10
N GLN A 9 25.57 20.80 -24.60
CA GLN A 9 26.05 21.28 -23.31
C GLN A 9 26.32 22.80 -23.33
N ASP A 10 26.91 23.30 -24.41
CA ASP A 10 27.12 24.74 -24.62
C ASP A 10 25.77 25.49 -24.69
N GLN A 11 24.75 24.90 -25.33
CA GLN A 11 23.41 25.49 -25.41
C GLN A 11 22.72 25.59 -24.03
N ILE A 12 22.86 24.55 -23.20
CA ILE A 12 22.31 24.53 -21.83
C ILE A 12 22.99 25.57 -20.95
N MET A 13 24.31 25.75 -21.11
CA MET A 13 25.07 26.75 -20.36
C MET A 13 24.63 28.18 -20.70
N TRP A 14 24.46 28.49 -22.00
CA TRP A 14 23.95 29.79 -22.44
C TRP A 14 22.56 30.11 -21.88
N LEU A 15 21.66 29.13 -21.84
CA LEU A 15 20.31 29.30 -21.29
C LEU A 15 20.31 29.63 -19.79
N ARG A 16 21.25 29.07 -19.01
CA ARG A 16 21.37 29.38 -17.57
C ARG A 16 21.92 30.78 -17.31
N LEU A 17 22.76 31.30 -18.20
CA LEU A 17 23.38 32.63 -18.06
C LEU A 17 22.44 33.77 -18.48
N MET A 18 21.41 33.51 -19.29
CA MET A 18 20.43 34.53 -19.73
C MET A 18 19.18 34.62 -18.84
N MET A 19 19.05 33.80 -17.80
CA MET A 19 17.97 33.95 -16.82
C MET A 19 18.41 34.96 -15.75
N PRO A 20 17.73 36.09 -15.56
CA PRO A 20 18.07 37.01 -14.49
C PRO A 20 17.82 36.34 -13.15
N ALA A 21 18.84 36.30 -12.31
CA ALA A 21 18.72 35.93 -10.91
C ALA A 21 17.94 37.03 -10.19
N ASN A 22 16.74 36.71 -9.68
CA ASN A 22 16.22 37.39 -8.50
C ASN A 22 15.23 36.50 -7.74
N ASP A 23 15.58 36.37 -6.48
CA ASP A 23 14.80 35.87 -5.36
C ASP A 23 13.60 36.78 -5.02
N ASP A 24 12.72 36.18 -4.23
CA ASP A 24 11.89 36.77 -3.17
C ASP A 24 10.37 36.98 -3.37
N ASN A 25 9.63 36.35 -2.45
CA ASN A 25 8.27 36.59 -1.93
C ASN A 25 7.07 36.81 -2.89
N THR A 26 6.32 35.72 -3.15
CA THR A 26 4.86 35.81 -3.35
C THR A 26 4.13 34.62 -2.69
N MET A 27 3.06 34.94 -1.96
CA MET A 27 2.23 34.05 -1.12
C MET A 27 1.76 32.77 -1.83
N PRO A 28 1.39 31.69 -1.09
CA PRO A 28 0.84 30.49 -1.69
C PRO A 28 -0.56 30.78 -2.24
N VAL A 29 -0.66 31.06 -3.53
CA VAL A 29 -1.95 31.12 -4.24
C VAL A 29 -2.54 29.71 -4.23
N LYS A 30 -3.59 29.50 -3.43
CA LYS A 30 -4.45 28.32 -3.50
C LYS A 30 -4.94 28.18 -4.95
N LYS A 31 -4.42 27.17 -5.67
CA LYS A 31 -5.01 26.80 -6.96
C LYS A 31 -6.45 26.32 -6.74
N PRO A 32 -7.42 26.75 -7.57
CA PRO A 32 -8.79 26.30 -7.45
C PRO A 32 -8.87 24.79 -7.73
N VAL A 33 -9.75 24.13 -6.98
CA VAL A 33 -10.10 22.71 -7.09
C VAL A 33 -10.69 22.47 -8.48
N ALA A 34 -9.83 22.07 -9.43
CA ALA A 34 -10.29 21.45 -10.65
C ALA A 34 -10.65 20.01 -10.29
N GLY A 35 -11.96 19.70 -10.33
CA GLY A 35 -12.48 18.35 -10.33
C GLY A 35 -11.91 17.60 -11.53
N GLY A 36 -10.75 16.97 -11.32
CA GLY A 36 -10.25 15.94 -12.22
C GLY A 36 -11.09 14.68 -11.99
N PRO A 37 -11.43 13.93 -13.05
CA PRO A 37 -12.09 12.64 -12.90
C PRO A 37 -11.22 11.80 -11.97
N ALA A 38 -11.86 11.18 -10.98
CA ALA A 38 -11.24 10.32 -9.99
C ALA A 38 -10.14 9.51 -10.67
N GLY A 39 -8.89 9.92 -10.45
CA GLY A 39 -7.75 9.23 -10.99
C GLY A 39 -7.88 7.82 -10.48
N SER A 40 -8.18 6.88 -11.39
CA SER A 40 -7.95 5.48 -11.13
C SER A 40 -6.45 5.41 -10.87
N ASN A 41 -6.07 5.57 -9.61
CA ASN A 41 -4.80 5.15 -9.09
C ASN A 41 -4.76 3.67 -9.43
N LYS A 42 -4.27 3.35 -10.63
CA LYS A 42 -3.61 2.10 -10.91
C LYS A 42 -2.38 2.14 -10.02
N ARG A 43 -2.59 1.97 -8.70
CA ARG A 43 -1.58 1.42 -7.81
C ARG A 43 -1.21 0.15 -8.53
N ASP A 44 -0.05 0.14 -9.17
CA ASP A 44 0.52 -1.06 -9.75
C ASP A 44 0.22 -2.18 -8.76
N MET A 45 -0.47 -3.23 -9.24
CA MET A 45 -0.79 -4.39 -8.43
C MET A 45 0.52 -4.82 -7.78
N PHE A 46 0.65 -4.54 -6.48
CA PHE A 46 1.83 -4.92 -5.73
C PHE A 46 1.94 -6.42 -5.92
N LYS A 47 3.01 -6.87 -6.58
CA LYS A 47 3.26 -8.30 -6.77
C LYS A 47 3.44 -8.89 -5.38
N CYS A 48 2.38 -9.49 -4.86
CA CYS A 48 2.46 -10.27 -3.64
C CYS A 48 3.03 -11.63 -4.03
N TYR A 49 4.24 -11.91 -3.57
CA TYR A 49 4.92 -13.18 -3.78
C TYR A 49 4.60 -14.19 -2.67
N LEU A 50 3.90 -13.76 -1.62
CA LEU A 50 3.47 -14.64 -0.53
C LEU A 50 2.32 -15.52 -1.01
N SER A 51 2.41 -16.81 -0.68
CA SER A 51 1.29 -17.72 -0.86
C SER A 51 0.12 -17.36 0.06
N TYR A 52 -1.07 -17.86 -0.29
CA TYR A 52 -2.28 -17.76 0.55
C TYR A 52 -1.99 -18.03 2.03
N ARG A 53 -1.32 -19.15 2.33
CA ARG A 53 -1.01 -19.55 3.71
C ARG A 53 -0.09 -18.56 4.41
N GLN A 54 0.94 -18.07 3.72
CA GLN A 54 1.87 -17.09 4.28
C GLN A 54 1.21 -15.74 4.57
N ILE A 55 0.24 -15.33 3.76
CA ILE A 55 -0.53 -14.10 4.00
C ILE A 55 -1.36 -14.25 5.28
N VAL A 56 -2.04 -15.39 5.45
CA VAL A 56 -2.84 -15.67 6.64
C VAL A 56 -1.94 -15.71 7.88
N ASP A 57 -0.86 -16.49 7.83
CA ASP A 57 0.10 -16.62 8.93
C ASP A 57 0.71 -15.26 9.31
N LEU A 58 1.04 -14.41 8.33
CA LEU A 58 1.54 -13.05 8.56
C LEU A 58 0.50 -12.19 9.28
N VAL A 59 -0.76 -12.21 8.85
CA VAL A 59 -1.82 -11.40 9.47
C VAL A 59 -2.10 -11.87 10.89
N ASP A 60 -2.18 -13.18 11.13
CA ASP A 60 -2.43 -13.73 12.46
C ASP A 60 -1.25 -13.48 13.40
N PHE A 61 -0.02 -13.61 12.91
CA PHE A 61 1.18 -13.20 13.64
C PHE A 61 1.07 -11.72 14.06
N LEU A 62 0.75 -10.83 13.14
CA LEU A 62 0.60 -9.40 13.44
C LEU A 62 -0.50 -9.15 14.48
N VAL A 63 -1.67 -9.77 14.33
CA VAL A 63 -2.77 -9.66 15.31
C VAL A 63 -2.33 -10.08 16.71
N SER A 64 -1.53 -11.14 16.83
CA SER A 64 -1.01 -11.64 18.11
C SER A 64 0.04 -10.74 18.77
N GLN A 65 0.64 -9.79 18.06
CA GLN A 65 1.64 -8.89 18.65
C GLN A 65 0.97 -7.83 19.52
N GLU A 66 0.97 -8.01 20.85
CA GLU A 66 0.29 -7.12 21.81
C GLU A 66 0.62 -5.63 21.62
N SER A 67 1.84 -5.32 21.19
CA SER A 67 2.36 -3.96 20.98
C SER A 67 1.87 -3.22 19.73
N MET A 68 1.04 -3.84 18.86
CA MET A 68 0.59 -3.22 17.60
C MET A 68 -0.23 -1.93 17.77
N THR A 69 -0.78 -1.66 18.96
CA THR A 69 -1.63 -0.48 19.20
C THR A 69 -0.87 0.84 19.17
N VAL A 70 0.47 0.83 19.23
CA VAL A 70 1.28 2.04 19.29
C VAL A 70 1.57 2.59 17.89
N ARG A 71 0.97 3.75 17.59
CA ARG A 71 1.21 4.52 16.35
C ARG A 71 2.72 4.81 16.22
N GLY A 72 3.31 4.50 15.06
CA GLY A 72 4.73 4.77 14.77
C GLY A 72 5.65 3.53 14.77
N LYS A 73 5.19 2.38 15.25
CA LYS A 73 5.99 1.14 15.33
C LYS A 73 5.91 0.24 14.09
N ARG A 74 5.33 0.69 12.98
CA ARG A 74 5.16 -0.13 11.77
C ARG A 74 6.48 -0.75 11.27
N LYS A 75 7.58 -0.02 11.38
CA LYS A 75 8.92 -0.51 11.02
C LYS A 75 9.40 -1.60 11.98
N GLU A 76 9.11 -1.49 13.27
CA GLU A 76 9.45 -2.53 14.27
C GLU A 76 8.69 -3.84 13.96
N HIS A 77 7.40 -3.75 13.63
CA HIS A 77 6.60 -4.92 13.24
C HIS A 77 7.06 -5.55 11.93
N TYR A 78 7.51 -4.73 10.97
CA TYR A 78 8.14 -5.24 9.75
C TYR A 78 9.39 -6.05 10.07
N GLU A 79 10.32 -5.50 10.86
CA GLU A 79 11.54 -6.20 11.25
C GLU A 79 11.24 -7.46 12.08
N ALA A 80 10.22 -7.43 12.93
CA ALA A 80 9.77 -8.62 13.68
C ALA A 80 9.23 -9.71 12.76
N ALA A 81 8.35 -9.36 11.81
CA ALA A 81 7.81 -10.30 10.82
C ALA A 81 8.91 -10.84 9.91
N ARG A 82 9.89 -10.01 9.56
CA ARG A 82 11.08 -10.39 8.78
C ARG A 82 11.91 -11.42 9.53
N LYS A 83 12.28 -11.15 10.78
CA LYS A 83 13.07 -12.08 11.63
C LYS A 83 12.35 -13.40 11.88
N ALA A 84 11.02 -13.37 11.97
CA ALA A 84 10.20 -14.56 12.13
C ALA A 84 9.98 -15.33 10.80
N GLY A 85 10.45 -14.81 9.66
CA GLY A 85 10.38 -15.50 8.37
C GLY A 85 9.03 -15.38 7.65
N TYR A 86 8.10 -14.54 8.12
CA TYR A 86 6.78 -14.38 7.50
C TYR A 86 6.79 -13.54 6.22
N LEU A 87 7.88 -12.85 5.92
CA LEU A 87 7.97 -11.94 4.77
C LEU A 87 8.65 -12.56 3.56
N THR A 88 9.21 -13.76 3.66
CA THR A 88 10.01 -14.37 2.58
C THR A 88 9.22 -15.49 1.92
N ASP A 89 9.11 -15.46 0.59
CA ASP A 89 8.50 -16.54 -0.18
C ASP A 89 9.43 -17.78 -0.29
N LYS A 90 8.90 -18.87 -0.85
CA LYS A 90 9.66 -20.12 -1.09
C LYS A 90 10.86 -19.96 -2.04
N ASN A 91 10.94 -18.85 -2.78
CA ASN A 91 12.00 -18.56 -3.75
C ASN A 91 13.02 -17.55 -3.19
N GLY A 92 12.87 -17.12 -1.93
CA GLY A 92 13.74 -16.11 -1.30
C GLY A 92 13.35 -14.66 -1.60
N ASN A 93 12.22 -14.40 -2.26
CA ASN A 93 11.70 -13.06 -2.48
C ASN A 93 11.11 -12.51 -1.18
N GLU A 94 11.67 -11.40 -0.71
CA GLU A 94 11.16 -10.70 0.48
C GLU A 94 10.06 -9.70 0.11
N LEU A 95 8.97 -9.70 0.87
CA LEU A 95 7.92 -8.72 0.78
C LEU A 95 8.47 -7.34 1.17
N THR A 96 8.42 -6.40 0.24
CA THR A 96 8.84 -5.02 0.49
C THR A 96 8.05 -4.39 1.65
N PHE A 97 8.65 -3.39 2.31
CA PHE A 97 7.96 -2.61 3.34
C PHE A 97 6.62 -2.03 2.84
N GLY A 98 6.55 -1.59 1.58
CA GLY A 98 5.33 -1.10 0.95
C GLY A 98 4.22 -2.16 0.92
N GLY A 99 4.55 -3.39 0.50
CA GLY A 99 3.62 -4.53 0.51
C GLY A 99 3.19 -4.91 1.93
N PHE A 100 4.13 -4.95 2.87
CA PHE A 100 3.85 -5.21 4.28
C PHE A 100 2.83 -4.24 4.90
N THR A 101 2.88 -2.96 4.52
CA THR A 101 1.97 -1.96 5.11
C THR A 101 0.49 -2.27 4.90
N GLN A 102 0.14 -3.03 3.86
CA GLN A 102 -1.23 -3.43 3.56
C GLN A 102 -1.71 -4.48 4.57
N TYR A 103 -0.95 -5.56 4.73
CA TYR A 103 -1.25 -6.63 5.70
C TYR A 103 -1.22 -6.13 7.13
N PHE A 104 -0.34 -5.18 7.45
CA PHE A 104 -0.34 -4.48 8.74
C PHE A 104 -1.64 -3.72 8.98
N ALA A 105 -2.16 -2.99 7.98
CA ALA A 105 -3.43 -2.27 8.13
C ALA A 105 -4.63 -3.21 8.29
N ILE A 106 -4.62 -4.36 7.59
CA ILE A 106 -5.64 -5.40 7.74
C ILE A 106 -5.60 -5.99 9.15
N ALA A 107 -4.42 -6.38 9.65
CA ALA A 107 -4.24 -6.91 11.00
C ALA A 107 -4.71 -5.90 12.07
N MET A 108 -4.40 -4.61 11.88
CA MET A 108 -4.87 -3.54 12.75
C MET A 108 -6.39 -3.39 12.73
N THR A 109 -7.02 -3.54 11.57
CA THR A 109 -8.48 -3.51 11.44
C THR A 109 -9.10 -4.69 12.17
N LYS A 110 -8.64 -5.92 11.88
CA LYS A 110 -9.07 -7.16 12.54
C LYS A 110 -9.00 -7.06 14.06
N ARG A 111 -7.93 -6.45 14.59
CA ARG A 111 -7.78 -6.23 16.04
C ARG A 111 -8.68 -5.13 16.60
N LYS A 112 -8.75 -3.96 15.95
CA LYS A 112 -9.56 -2.83 16.43
C LYS A 112 -11.06 -3.10 16.39
N SER A 113 -11.50 -3.90 15.43
CA SER A 113 -12.90 -4.26 15.26
C SER A 113 -13.32 -5.45 16.14
N ASN A 114 -12.46 -5.91 17.06
CA ASN A 114 -12.67 -7.13 17.84
C ASN A 114 -13.05 -8.35 16.97
N GLY A 115 -12.50 -8.43 15.75
CA GLY A 115 -12.82 -9.49 14.81
C GLY A 115 -14.13 -9.31 14.05
N ASP A 116 -14.74 -8.11 14.00
CA ASP A 116 -15.91 -7.86 13.13
C ASP A 116 -15.58 -8.24 11.68
N THR A 117 -16.20 -9.34 11.25
CA THR A 117 -16.04 -9.98 9.95
C THR A 117 -16.35 -9.02 8.81
N LYS A 118 -17.40 -8.19 8.91
CA LYS A 118 -17.78 -7.27 7.83
C LYS A 118 -16.73 -6.17 7.64
N ALA A 119 -16.18 -5.64 8.74
CA ALA A 119 -15.12 -4.64 8.69
C ALA A 119 -13.82 -5.20 8.06
N VAL A 120 -13.45 -6.43 8.41
CA VAL A 120 -12.26 -7.11 7.86
C VAL A 120 -12.44 -7.39 6.37
N ILE A 121 -13.59 -7.92 5.95
CA ILE A 121 -13.89 -8.20 4.54
C ILE A 121 -13.89 -6.92 3.71
N ARG A 122 -14.54 -5.86 4.20
CA ARG A 122 -14.52 -4.54 3.57
C ARG A 122 -13.09 -4.06 3.34
N HIS A 123 -12.22 -4.18 4.35
CA HIS A 123 -10.84 -3.72 4.25
C HIS A 123 -9.97 -4.61 3.33
N CYS A 124 -10.21 -5.93 3.29
CA CYS A 124 -9.48 -6.84 2.40
C CYS A 124 -9.89 -6.66 0.94
N ARG A 125 -11.21 -6.64 0.67
CA ARG A 125 -11.74 -6.67 -0.69
C ARG A 125 -11.86 -5.28 -1.30
N ILE A 126 -12.43 -4.31 -0.59
CA ILE A 126 -12.69 -2.98 -1.18
C ILE A 126 -11.43 -2.12 -1.19
N VAL A 127 -10.65 -2.13 -0.10
CA VAL A 127 -9.46 -1.27 0.02
C VAL A 127 -8.23 -1.86 -0.69
N TYR A 128 -8.05 -3.18 -0.63
CA TYR A 128 -6.86 -3.86 -1.14
C TYR A 128 -7.10 -4.85 -2.27
N ASN A 129 -8.36 -5.07 -2.67
CA ASN A 129 -8.73 -5.95 -3.78
C ASN A 129 -8.15 -7.37 -3.68
N LEU A 130 -8.07 -7.93 -2.46
CA LEU A 130 -7.64 -9.31 -2.25
C LEU A 130 -8.66 -10.31 -2.82
N SER A 131 -8.22 -11.54 -3.11
CA SER A 131 -9.12 -12.61 -3.55
C SER A 131 -10.14 -12.95 -2.45
N VAL A 132 -11.24 -13.57 -2.86
CA VAL A 132 -12.29 -14.01 -1.92
C VAL A 132 -11.72 -15.05 -0.97
N GLU A 133 -10.89 -16.00 -1.45
CA GLU A 133 -10.30 -17.04 -0.60
C GLU A 133 -9.42 -16.43 0.50
N ILE A 134 -8.51 -15.52 0.12
CA ILE A 134 -7.63 -14.82 1.08
C ILE A 134 -8.47 -14.02 2.07
N THR A 135 -9.51 -13.35 1.59
CA THR A 135 -10.41 -12.54 2.43
C THR A 135 -11.14 -13.39 3.46
N ALA A 136 -11.71 -14.53 3.04
CA ALA A 136 -12.40 -15.49 3.90
C ALA A 136 -11.47 -16.02 4.99
N ALA A 137 -10.25 -16.39 4.61
CA ALA A 137 -9.24 -16.91 5.51
C ALA A 137 -8.79 -15.90 6.57
N ILE A 138 -8.51 -14.66 6.15
CA ILE A 138 -8.16 -13.58 7.07
C ILE A 138 -9.32 -13.29 8.04
N ALA A 139 -10.56 -13.33 7.55
CA ALA A 139 -11.75 -13.10 8.36
C ALA A 139 -12.15 -14.30 9.24
N GLY A 140 -11.60 -15.50 8.99
CA GLY A 140 -11.90 -16.71 9.75
C GLY A 140 -13.28 -17.31 9.45
N ILE A 141 -13.78 -17.15 8.22
CA ILE A 141 -15.08 -17.64 7.76
C ILE A 141 -14.96 -18.49 6.48
N ASP A 142 -16.05 -19.10 6.03
CA ASP A 142 -16.07 -19.81 4.76
C ASP A 142 -16.15 -18.88 3.55
N GLU A 143 -15.70 -19.38 2.40
CA GLU A 143 -15.64 -18.61 1.16
C GLU A 143 -17.02 -18.20 0.63
N LYS A 144 -18.06 -19.01 0.85
CA LYS A 144 -19.42 -18.68 0.41
C LYS A 144 -19.99 -17.54 1.24
N GLU A 145 -19.79 -17.56 2.55
CA GLU A 145 -20.18 -16.45 3.41
C GLU A 145 -19.38 -15.18 3.11
N ALA A 146 -18.07 -15.29 2.86
CA ALA A 146 -17.26 -14.15 2.43
C ALA A 146 -17.77 -13.56 1.12
N SER A 147 -18.10 -14.40 0.14
CA SER A 147 -18.71 -13.97 -1.13
C SER A 147 -20.01 -13.24 -0.91
N ARG A 148 -20.92 -13.79 -0.10
CA ARG A 148 -22.21 -13.16 0.23
C ARG A 148 -22.01 -11.77 0.85
N ILE A 149 -21.12 -11.64 1.83
CA ILE A 149 -20.84 -10.34 2.48
C ILE A 149 -20.22 -9.35 1.48
N ILE A 150 -19.36 -9.81 0.57
CA ILE A 150 -18.79 -8.95 -0.48
C ILE A 150 -19.89 -8.43 -1.41
N TYR A 151 -20.85 -9.27 -1.79
CA TYR A 151 -22.01 -8.85 -2.59
C TYR A 151 -22.88 -7.84 -1.83
N GLU A 152 -23.25 -8.12 -0.57
CA GLU A 152 -24.00 -7.20 0.28
C GLU A 152 -23.30 -5.83 0.38
N LEU A 153 -21.98 -5.81 0.52
CA LEU A 153 -21.19 -4.58 0.61
C LEU A 153 -21.02 -3.82 -0.72
N ALA A 154 -21.31 -4.45 -1.85
CA ALA A 154 -21.20 -3.84 -3.18
C ALA A 154 -22.53 -3.25 -3.67
N GLU A 155 -23.64 -3.65 -3.05
CA GLU A 155 -25.00 -3.14 -3.33
C GLU A 155 -25.35 -1.90 -2.50
N ASP A 156 -24.57 -1.59 -1.45
CA ASP A 156 -24.59 -0.35 -0.65
C ASP A 156 -23.80 0.80 -1.32
#